data_AF-A0A382XLR9-F1
#
_entry.id   AF-A0A382XLR9-F1
#
_cell.length_a   1.000
_cell.length_b   1.000
_cell.length_c   1.000
_cell.angle_alpha   90.00
_cell.angle_beta   90.00
_cell.angle_gamma   90.00
#
_symmetry.space_group_name_H-M   'P 1'
#
loop_
_entity.id
_entity.type
_entity.pdbx_description
1 polymer ?
#
loop_
_entity_poly.entity_id
_entity_poly.type
_entity_poly.pdbx_seq_one_letter_code
_entity_poly.pdbx_strand_id
1 'polypeptide(L)'
;MKTNGAFTLVELLVSIAIVGILAAILLPALAKAKASAKTAKNQSNLKQIGTAASMYEKENDGSWVGVADSSGKQFFGLLRGASRSVDYSVGWLSPFVSAEEKVWQDPAFYSFSRRARERTCSYGFNYHYLNRMEQQGNWWDANYMYWWKGVNDSEI
;
A
#
# COMPACT_ATOMS: atom_id res chain seq x y z
N MET A 1 -7.62 -35.17 51.07
CA MET A 1 -6.99 -33.86 50.82
C MET A 1 -6.04 -34.03 49.64
N LYS A 2 -6.36 -33.51 48.45
CA LYS A 2 -5.45 -33.58 47.30
C LYS A 2 -4.48 -32.39 47.39
N THR A 3 -3.21 -32.66 47.64
CA THR A 3 -2.13 -31.67 47.54
C THR A 3 -1.84 -31.46 46.06
N ASN A 4 -2.26 -30.33 45.50
CA ASN A 4 -1.83 -29.93 44.16
C ASN A 4 -0.33 -29.64 44.23
N GLY A 5 0.47 -30.33 43.43
CA GLY A 5 1.92 -30.11 43.34
C GLY A 5 2.20 -28.66 42.93
N ALA A 6 3.01 -27.96 43.71
CA ALA A 6 3.48 -26.61 43.38
C ALA A 6 4.62 -26.70 42.36
N PHE A 7 4.56 -25.87 41.33
CA PHE A 7 5.58 -25.78 40.28
C PHE A 7 6.91 -25.29 40.87
N THR A 8 8.03 -25.93 40.54
CA THR A 8 9.35 -25.47 41.00
C THR A 8 9.89 -24.35 40.11
N LEU A 9 10.73 -23.49 40.69
CA LEU A 9 11.43 -22.43 39.94
C LEU A 9 12.27 -22.98 38.78
N VAL A 10 12.89 -24.16 38.97
CA VAL A 10 13.72 -24.81 37.95
C VAL A 10 12.87 -25.29 36.78
N GLU A 11 11.70 -25.91 37.04
CA GLU A 11 10.79 -26.33 35.98
C GLU A 11 10.27 -25.15 35.16
N LEU A 12 9.96 -24.03 35.81
CA LEU A 12 9.56 -22.80 35.13
C LEU A 12 10.72 -22.25 34.26
N LEU A 13 11.94 -22.27 34.77
CA LEU A 13 13.09 -21.69 34.08
C LEU A 13 13.51 -22.51 32.85
N VAL A 14 13.52 -23.84 32.97
CA VAL A 14 13.84 -24.74 31.84
C VAL A 14 12.77 -24.64 30.75
N SER A 15 11.49 -24.54 31.12
CA SER A 15 10.40 -24.45 30.15
C SER A 15 10.43 -23.16 29.33
N ILE A 16 10.66 -22.00 29.95
CA ILE A 16 10.83 -20.74 29.19
C ILE A 16 12.09 -20.76 28.31
N ALA A 17 13.17 -21.42 28.75
CA ALA A 17 14.38 -21.56 27.96
C ALA A 17 14.13 -22.38 26.68
N ILE A 18 13.41 -23.50 26.80
CA ILE A 18 13.04 -24.33 25.65
C ILE A 18 12.12 -23.55 24.69
N VAL A 19 11.09 -22.87 25.19
CA VAL A 19 10.20 -22.04 24.37
C VAL A 19 10.97 -20.92 23.67
N GLY A 20 11.94 -20.30 24.35
CA GLY A 20 12.81 -19.27 23.79
C GLY A 20 13.65 -19.77 22.62
N ILE A 21 14.26 -20.95 22.73
CA ILE A 21 15.05 -21.57 21.65
C ILE A 21 14.15 -21.90 20.45
N LEU A 22 12.99 -22.51 20.69
CA LEU A 22 12.04 -22.84 19.64
C LEU A 22 11.53 -21.57 18.93
N ALA A 23 11.20 -20.53 19.68
CA ALA A 23 10.78 -19.24 19.14
C ALA A 23 11.88 -18.58 18.31
N ALA A 24 13.15 -18.61 18.76
CA ALA A 24 14.28 -18.02 18.07
C ALA A 24 14.49 -18.61 16.66
N ILE A 25 14.25 -19.92 16.50
CA ILE A 25 14.34 -20.59 15.19
C ILE A 25 13.09 -20.28 14.33
N LEU A 26 11.92 -20.13 14.95
CA LEU A 26 10.65 -19.93 14.25
C LEU A 26 10.48 -18.50 13.70
N LEU A 27 10.88 -17.47 14.46
CA LEU A 27 10.72 -16.07 14.09
C LEU A 27 11.28 -15.68 12.71
N PRO A 28 12.52 -16.06 12.31
CA PRO A 28 13.04 -15.73 10.99
C PRO A 28 12.29 -16.43 9.86
N ALA A 29 11.85 -17.68 10.08
CA ALA A 29 11.02 -18.40 9.11
C ALA A 29 9.65 -17.73 8.92
N LEU A 30 9.02 -17.33 10.04
CA LEU A 30 7.74 -16.61 10.02
C LEU A 30 7.86 -15.24 9.33
N ALA A 31 8.96 -14.51 9.55
CA ALA A 31 9.21 -13.24 8.88
C ALA A 31 9.28 -13.40 7.36
N LYS A 32 10.01 -14.42 6.88
CA LYS A 32 10.09 -14.77 5.44
C LYS A 32 8.74 -15.19 4.87
N ALA A 33 7.99 -16.01 5.60
CA ALA A 33 6.65 -16.44 5.19
C ALA A 33 5.69 -15.25 5.08
N LYS A 34 5.73 -14.33 6.04
CA LYS A 34 4.94 -13.09 6.03
C LYS A 34 5.30 -12.20 4.83
N ALA A 35 6.59 -12.03 4.54
CA ALA A 35 7.03 -11.27 3.36
C ALA A 35 6.52 -11.90 2.07
N SER A 36 6.64 -13.22 1.93
CA SER A 36 6.15 -13.98 0.77
C SER A 36 4.63 -13.85 0.60
N ALA A 37 3.87 -13.89 1.70
CA ALA A 37 2.43 -13.67 1.69
C ALA A 37 2.05 -12.25 1.23
N LYS A 38 2.82 -11.23 1.64
CA LYS A 38 2.63 -9.84 1.14
C LYS A 38 2.88 -9.77 -0.36
N THR A 39 3.96 -10.39 -0.87
CA THR A 39 4.27 -10.43 -2.30
C THR A 39 3.18 -11.16 -3.11
N ALA A 40 2.71 -12.31 -2.63
CA ALA A 40 1.63 -13.04 -3.27
C ALA A 40 0.34 -12.21 -3.35
N LYS A 41 0.02 -11.47 -2.28
CA LYS A 41 -1.10 -10.52 -2.28
C LYS A 41 -0.89 -9.39 -3.30
N ASN A 42 0.30 -8.81 -3.38
CA ASN A 42 0.61 -7.78 -4.38
C ASN A 42 0.42 -8.27 -5.80
N GLN A 43 0.88 -9.48 -6.12
CA GLN A 43 0.70 -10.09 -7.43
C GLN A 43 -0.78 -10.30 -7.76
N SER A 44 -1.57 -10.78 -6.79
CA SER A 44 -3.02 -10.95 -6.96
C SER A 44 -3.72 -9.61 -7.21
N ASN A 45 -3.40 -8.58 -6.42
CA ASN A 45 -3.93 -7.23 -6.58
C ASN A 45 -3.59 -6.65 -7.96
N LEU A 46 -2.32 -6.71 -8.38
CA LEU A 46 -1.88 -6.24 -9.70
C LEU A 46 -2.58 -6.98 -10.84
N LYS A 47 -2.79 -8.29 -10.71
CA LYS A 47 -3.51 -9.08 -11.71
C LYS A 47 -4.97 -8.63 -11.83
N GLN A 48 -5.64 -8.36 -10.70
CA GLN A 48 -7.01 -7.82 -10.70
C GLN A 48 -7.07 -6.45 -11.40
N ILE A 49 -6.14 -5.56 -11.07
CA ILE A 49 -6.06 -4.21 -11.67
C ILE A 49 -5.77 -4.29 -13.17
N GLY A 50 -4.81 -5.11 -13.60
CA GLY A 50 -4.47 -5.27 -15.02
C GLY A 50 -5.60 -5.90 -15.83
N THR A 51 -6.31 -6.87 -15.24
CA THR A 51 -7.51 -7.47 -15.87
C THR A 51 -8.60 -6.41 -16.03
N ALA A 52 -8.85 -5.61 -14.99
CA ALA A 52 -9.81 -4.52 -15.03
C ALA A 52 -9.45 -3.43 -16.04
N ALA A 53 -8.17 -3.06 -16.16
CA ALA A 53 -7.73 -2.12 -17.18
C ALA A 53 -7.99 -2.66 -18.60
N SER A 54 -7.79 -3.96 -18.82
CA SER A 54 -8.10 -4.61 -20.10
C SER A 54 -9.61 -4.69 -20.37
N MET A 55 -10.44 -4.81 -19.32
CA MET A 55 -11.90 -4.75 -19.45
C MET A 55 -12.36 -3.33 -19.77
N TYR A 56 -11.80 -2.33 -19.10
CA TYR A 56 -12.06 -0.91 -19.36
C TYR A 56 -11.74 -0.55 -20.82
N GLU A 57 -10.57 -0.96 -21.32
CA GLU A 57 -10.17 -0.71 -22.72
C GLU A 57 -11.20 -1.26 -23.71
N LYS A 58 -11.72 -2.46 -23.46
CA LYS A 58 -12.74 -3.09 -24.30
C LYS A 58 -14.07 -2.34 -24.30
N GLU A 59 -14.45 -1.74 -23.16
CA GLU A 59 -15.70 -0.98 -23.05
C GLU A 59 -15.59 0.47 -23.54
N ASN A 60 -14.37 1.00 -23.68
CA ASN A 60 -14.11 2.39 -24.07
C ASN A 60 -13.44 2.50 -25.45
N ASP A 61 -13.85 1.66 -26.41
CA ASP A 61 -13.38 1.70 -27.81
C ASP A 61 -11.85 1.65 -27.99
N GLY A 62 -11.15 0.89 -27.15
CA GLY A 62 -9.68 0.77 -27.18
C GLY A 62 -8.95 1.91 -26.45
N SER A 63 -9.68 2.81 -25.79
CA SER A 63 -9.08 3.88 -24.99
C SER A 63 -8.56 3.34 -23.66
N TRP A 64 -7.30 3.62 -23.37
CA TRP A 64 -6.67 3.26 -22.10
C TRP A 64 -7.20 4.11 -20.95
N VAL A 65 -7.20 3.53 -19.74
CA VAL A 65 -7.64 4.24 -18.55
C VAL A 65 -6.76 5.45 -18.25
N GLY A 66 -7.40 6.61 -18.06
CA GLY A 66 -6.71 7.84 -17.68
C GLY A 66 -6.20 7.81 -16.24
N VAL A 67 -5.10 8.53 -15.97
CA VAL A 67 -4.50 8.60 -14.63
C VAL A 67 -5.40 9.36 -13.65
N ALA A 68 -5.85 10.55 -14.05
CA ALA A 68 -6.77 11.40 -13.28
C ALA A 68 -7.42 12.44 -14.21
N ASP A 69 -8.60 12.93 -13.82
CA ASP A 69 -9.22 14.11 -14.43
C ASP A 69 -9.14 15.35 -13.52
N SER A 70 -9.64 16.50 -14.02
CA SER A 70 -9.69 17.76 -13.27
C SER A 70 -10.67 17.75 -12.09
N SER A 71 -11.60 16.79 -12.04
CA SER A 71 -12.53 16.59 -10.91
C SER A 71 -11.88 15.83 -9.75
N GLY A 72 -10.69 15.29 -9.96
CA GLY A 72 -9.98 14.43 -9.00
C GLY A 72 -10.37 12.96 -9.12
N LYS A 73 -11.13 12.56 -10.14
CA LYS A 73 -11.45 11.16 -10.41
C LYS A 73 -10.23 10.49 -11.03
N GLN A 74 -9.70 9.50 -10.32
CA GLN A 74 -8.54 8.71 -10.73
C GLN A 74 -8.96 7.29 -11.13
N PHE A 75 -8.02 6.53 -11.69
CA PHE A 75 -8.29 5.16 -12.09
C PHE A 75 -8.78 4.27 -10.93
N PHE A 76 -8.29 4.50 -9.71
CA PHE A 76 -8.63 3.71 -8.52
C PHE A 76 -9.76 4.29 -7.67
N GLY A 77 -10.14 5.56 -7.85
CA GLY A 77 -11.09 6.22 -6.96
C GLY A 77 -11.15 7.72 -7.15
N LEU A 78 -12.05 8.38 -6.42
CA LEU A 78 -12.24 9.83 -6.45
C LEU A 78 -11.51 10.50 -5.27
N LEU A 79 -10.61 11.43 -5.59
CA LEU A 79 -9.91 12.26 -4.62
C LEU A 79 -10.55 13.66 -4.56
N ARG A 80 -11.28 13.95 -3.48
CA ARG A 80 -12.03 15.21 -3.31
C ARG A 80 -11.20 16.39 -2.79
N GLY A 81 -9.87 16.34 -2.93
CA GLY A 81 -8.91 17.36 -2.48
C GLY A 81 -8.12 16.99 -1.22
N ALA A 82 -7.22 17.90 -0.82
CA ALA A 82 -6.31 17.72 0.30
C ALA A 82 -7.05 17.35 1.60
N SER A 83 -6.53 16.37 2.34
CA SER A 83 -7.04 15.95 3.64
C SER A 83 -8.44 15.30 3.67
N ARG A 84 -8.95 14.83 2.53
CA ARG A 84 -10.16 13.99 2.47
C ARG A 84 -9.83 12.51 2.28
N SER A 85 -10.78 11.64 2.62
CA SER A 85 -10.72 10.21 2.32
C SER A 85 -10.94 9.96 0.82
N VAL A 86 -10.38 8.86 0.33
CA VAL A 86 -10.54 8.42 -1.06
C VAL A 86 -11.83 7.62 -1.18
N ASP A 87 -12.64 7.94 -2.18
CA ASP A 87 -13.81 7.13 -2.51
C ASP A 87 -13.46 6.14 -3.63
N TYR A 88 -13.21 4.88 -3.24
CA TYR A 88 -12.82 3.79 -4.16
C TYR A 88 -13.98 3.28 -5.01
N SER A 89 -15.22 3.71 -4.78
CA SER A 89 -16.38 3.26 -5.55
C SER A 89 -16.55 4.00 -6.88
N VAL A 90 -15.95 5.19 -7.00
CA VAL A 90 -16.19 6.14 -8.11
C VAL A 90 -15.00 6.26 -9.08
N GLY A 91 -13.99 5.40 -8.99
CA GLY A 91 -12.86 5.40 -9.92
C GLY A 91 -13.22 4.87 -11.30
N TRP A 92 -12.33 5.07 -12.28
CA TRP A 92 -12.54 4.55 -13.64
C TRP A 92 -12.53 3.02 -13.70
N LEU A 93 -11.68 2.37 -12.88
CA LEU A 93 -11.59 0.91 -12.80
C LEU A 93 -12.48 0.30 -11.70
N SER A 94 -13.11 1.13 -10.87
CA SER A 94 -13.99 0.69 -9.78
C SER A 94 -15.18 -0.16 -10.23
N PRO A 95 -15.75 -0.02 -11.44
CA PRO A 95 -16.76 -0.95 -11.92
C PRO A 95 -16.23 -2.37 -12.19
N PHE A 96 -14.92 -2.51 -12.42
CA PHE A 96 -14.26 -3.75 -12.86
C PHE A 96 -13.42 -4.42 -11.76
N VAL A 97 -13.12 -3.70 -10.68
CA VAL A 97 -12.40 -4.18 -9.50
C VAL A 97 -13.29 -3.98 -8.29
N SER A 98 -13.16 -4.84 -7.27
CA SER A 98 -13.83 -4.62 -6.00
C SER A 98 -13.60 -3.19 -5.48
N ALA A 99 -14.65 -2.56 -4.95
CA ALA A 99 -14.56 -1.24 -4.31
C ALA A 99 -13.76 -1.25 -2.99
N GLU A 100 -13.13 -2.36 -2.64
CA GLU A 100 -12.26 -2.50 -1.49
C GLU A 100 -10.94 -1.75 -1.62
N GLU A 101 -10.66 -0.88 -0.65
CA GLU A 101 -9.39 -0.18 -0.47
C GLU A 101 -8.16 -1.12 -0.51
N LYS A 102 -8.29 -2.33 0.03
CA LYS A 102 -7.19 -3.30 0.17
C LYS A 102 -6.66 -3.83 -1.16
N VAL A 103 -7.44 -3.76 -2.25
CA VAL A 103 -6.99 -4.16 -3.59
C VAL A 103 -6.04 -3.12 -4.17
N TRP A 104 -6.27 -1.85 -3.82
CA TRP A 104 -5.48 -0.71 -4.32
C TRP A 104 -4.21 -0.45 -3.49
N GLN A 105 -4.03 -1.13 -2.36
CA GLN A 105 -2.95 -0.87 -1.42
C GLN A 105 -1.99 -2.02 -1.26
N ASP A 106 -0.69 -1.71 -1.36
CA ASP A 106 0.38 -2.67 -1.08
C ASP A 106 0.54 -2.86 0.44
N PRO A 107 0.43 -4.08 0.99
CA PRO A 107 0.60 -4.34 2.42
C PRO A 107 1.99 -4.00 3.00
N ALA A 108 2.99 -3.73 2.17
CA ALA A 108 4.33 -3.31 2.56
C ALA A 108 4.56 -1.80 2.41
N PHE A 109 3.71 -1.09 1.67
CA PHE A 109 3.93 0.33 1.34
C PHE A 109 3.06 1.27 2.19
N TYR A 110 3.65 1.92 3.19
CA TYR A 110 2.89 2.74 4.17
C TYR A 110 2.87 4.25 3.88
N SER A 111 3.53 4.71 2.81
CA SER A 111 3.56 6.14 2.48
C SER A 111 2.19 6.63 2.01
N PHE A 112 1.87 7.89 2.30
CA PHE A 112 0.62 8.55 1.94
C PHE A 112 0.91 9.80 1.11
N SER A 113 0.10 10.03 0.09
CA SER A 113 0.15 11.27 -0.69
C SER A 113 -0.27 12.42 0.22
N ARG A 114 0.47 13.54 0.20
CA ARG A 114 0.05 14.78 0.91
C ARG A 114 -1.29 15.33 0.43
N ARG A 115 -1.79 14.84 -0.72
CA ARG A 115 -3.08 15.23 -1.30
C ARG A 115 -4.27 14.45 -0.72
N ALA A 116 -4.04 13.41 0.09
CA ALA A 116 -5.08 12.63 0.75
C ALA A 116 -4.79 12.54 2.25
N ARG A 117 -5.83 12.34 3.07
CA ARG A 117 -5.65 12.06 4.50
C ARG A 117 -5.19 10.63 4.77
N GLU A 118 -5.43 9.75 3.81
CA GLU A 118 -5.30 8.30 3.93
C GLU A 118 -4.40 7.75 2.82
N ARG A 119 -4.08 6.46 2.93
CA ARG A 119 -3.34 5.75 1.89
C ARG A 119 -4.20 5.70 0.64
N THR A 120 -3.65 6.12 -0.50
CA THR A 120 -4.31 6.00 -1.80
C THR A 120 -3.82 4.75 -2.52
N CYS A 121 -3.98 4.67 -3.84
CA CYS A 121 -3.43 3.56 -4.60
C CYS A 121 -1.90 3.49 -4.53
N SER A 122 -1.38 2.30 -4.22
CA SER A 122 0.05 1.99 -4.20
C SER A 122 0.56 1.43 -5.54
N TYR A 123 -0.35 0.91 -6.39
CA TYR A 123 -0.03 0.26 -7.65
C TYR A 123 -0.35 1.19 -8.84
N GLY A 124 0.65 1.69 -9.56
CA GLY A 124 0.44 2.50 -10.76
C GLY A 124 1.50 3.59 -10.98
N PHE A 125 1.15 4.62 -11.74
CA PHE A 125 1.98 5.79 -12.07
C PHE A 125 2.21 6.69 -10.84
N ASN A 126 2.90 6.14 -9.86
CA ASN A 126 3.11 6.76 -8.56
C ASN A 126 4.23 7.82 -8.61
N TYR A 127 4.06 8.81 -9.49
CA TYR A 127 4.98 9.96 -9.57
C TYR A 127 5.04 10.71 -8.24
N HIS A 128 3.98 10.67 -7.43
CA HIS A 128 3.93 11.32 -6.12
C HIS A 128 4.73 10.60 -5.03
N TYR A 129 4.97 9.31 -5.20
CA TYR A 129 5.58 8.46 -4.18
C TYR A 129 7.02 8.09 -4.53
N LEU A 130 7.28 7.91 -5.82
CA LEU A 130 8.60 7.66 -6.35
C LEU A 130 9.35 8.95 -6.68
N ASN A 131 8.66 10.09 -6.76
CA ASN A 131 9.29 11.39 -6.97
C ASN A 131 8.89 12.39 -5.89
N ARG A 132 9.87 13.20 -5.47
CA ARG A 132 9.67 14.41 -4.68
C ARG A 132 9.37 15.56 -5.63
N MET A 133 8.34 16.36 -5.31
CA MET A 133 8.13 17.63 -6.00
C MET A 133 9.12 18.65 -5.46
N GLU A 134 10.02 19.13 -6.30
CA GLU A 134 10.83 20.32 -6.00
C GLU A 134 10.17 21.51 -6.68
N GLN A 135 10.04 22.61 -5.92
CA GLN A 135 9.43 23.84 -6.40
C GLN A 135 10.45 24.97 -6.27
N GLN A 136 10.55 25.78 -7.30
CA GLN A 136 11.36 26.99 -7.33
C GLN A 136 10.44 28.20 -7.39
N GLY A 137 10.51 29.05 -6.37
CA GLY A 137 9.65 30.22 -6.23
C GLY A 137 8.25 29.88 -5.71
N ASN A 138 7.39 30.90 -5.64
CA ASN A 138 5.98 30.70 -5.29
C ASN A 138 5.15 30.48 -6.54
N TRP A 139 4.02 29.77 -6.43
CA TRP A 139 3.15 29.44 -7.58
C TRP A 139 2.51 30.66 -8.25
N TRP A 140 2.53 31.82 -7.60
CA TRP A 140 2.06 33.10 -8.14
C TRP A 140 3.18 33.94 -8.79
N ASP A 141 4.43 33.50 -8.75
CA ASP A 141 5.57 34.20 -9.37
C ASP A 141 5.70 33.79 -10.86
N ALA A 142 6.05 34.74 -11.73
CA ALA A 142 6.19 34.50 -13.18
C ALA A 142 7.30 33.46 -13.52
N ASN A 143 8.25 33.26 -12.60
CA ASN A 143 9.32 32.27 -12.73
C ASN A 143 9.03 30.97 -11.96
N TYR A 144 7.77 30.71 -11.60
CA TYR A 144 7.41 29.48 -10.91
C TYR A 144 7.73 28.27 -11.77
N MET A 145 8.57 27.39 -11.24
CA MET A 145 8.88 26.13 -11.87
C MET A 145 8.73 25.01 -10.85
N TYR A 146 8.14 23.90 -11.28
CA TYR A 146 8.10 22.67 -10.51
C TYR A 146 8.62 21.54 -11.38
N TRP A 147 9.38 20.63 -10.77
CA TRP A 147 9.81 19.40 -11.42
C TRP A 147 9.76 18.25 -10.42
N TRP A 148 9.79 17.05 -10.99
CA TRP A 148 9.77 15.80 -10.23
C TRP A 148 11.17 15.22 -10.19
N LYS A 149 11.72 15.06 -8.99
CA LYS A 149 13.02 14.40 -8.78
C LYS A 149 12.76 13.02 -8.16
N GLY A 150 13.28 11.96 -8.79
CA GLY A 150 13.18 10.61 -8.25
C GLY A 150 13.78 10.50 -6.85
N VAL A 151 13.12 9.78 -5.96
CA VAL A 151 13.65 9.46 -4.62
C VAL A 151 14.59 8.27 -4.76
N ASN A 152 15.88 8.45 -4.50
CA ASN A 152 16.83 7.35 -4.49
C ASN A 152 16.65 6.51 -3.22
N ASP A 153 16.79 5.18 -3.34
CA ASP A 153 16.68 4.22 -2.23
C ASP A 153 17.66 4.49 -1.06
N SER A 154 18.68 5.34 -1.27
CA SER A 154 19.64 5.74 -0.25
C SER A 154 19.18 6.88 0.68
N GLU A 155 18.03 7.50 0.41
CA GLU A 155 17.49 8.63 1.20
C GLU A 155 16.23 8.26 2.02
N ILE A 156 15.86 6.98 2.07
CA ILE A 156 14.69 6.44 2.82
C ILE A 156 15.16 5.63 4.02
#